data_AF-A0A6B2GJY9-F1
#
_entry.id   AF-A0A6B2GJY9-F1
#
_cell.length_a   1.000
_cell.length_b   1.000
_cell.length_c   1.000
_cell.angle_alpha   90.00
_cell.angle_beta   90.00
_cell.angle_gamma   90.00
#
_symmetry.space_group_name_H-M   'P 1'
#
loop_
_entity.id
_entity.type
_entity.pdbx_description
1 polymer ?
#
loop_
_entity_poly.entity_id
_entity_poly.type
_entity_poly.pdbx_seq_one_letter_code
_entity_poly.pdbx_strand_id
1 'polypeptide(L)'
;MNIKFRLTVLNFFELFVFGAWLISLGGYLGGQLHFSGSQIGKVFMTLGLASIIMPAIVGIIADKYLNAQKLLGLLHILGAGFLFYLSQITDFDSFFWIIFGYLMVYMPTIGLANAVSYSVLEQNKFDIIKVFPPIRVWGTIGFIVALWMIDFLGWTQSANQF
;
A
#
# COMPACT_ATOMS: atom_id res chain seq x y z
N MET A 1 7.64 24.38 -4.64
CA MET A 1 8.08 23.17 -3.89
C MET A 1 8.88 22.28 -4.82
N ASN A 2 10.03 21.73 -4.39
CA ASN A 2 10.93 20.94 -5.23
C ASN A 2 10.23 19.64 -5.71
N ILE A 3 10.25 19.36 -7.02
CA ILE A 3 9.59 18.19 -7.62
C ILE A 3 10.17 16.88 -7.10
N LYS A 4 11.50 16.79 -6.97
CA LYS A 4 12.15 15.58 -6.44
C LYS A 4 11.68 15.29 -5.02
N PHE A 5 11.57 16.34 -4.20
CA PHE A 5 11.04 16.21 -2.84
C PHE A 5 9.58 15.73 -2.81
N ARG A 6 8.71 16.23 -3.70
CA ARG A 6 7.32 15.74 -3.83
C ARG A 6 7.26 14.26 -4.15
N LEU A 7 8.11 13.79 -5.08
CA LEU A 7 8.15 12.38 -5.47
C LEU A 7 8.78 11.50 -4.39
N THR A 8 9.75 12.04 -3.62
CA THR A 8 10.29 11.39 -2.42
C THR A 8 9.21 11.17 -1.38
N VAL A 9 8.41 12.20 -1.08
CA VAL A 9 7.28 12.11 -0.14
C VAL A 9 6.25 11.10 -0.64
N LEU A 10 5.93 11.11 -1.95
CA LEU A 10 5.05 10.12 -2.55
C LEU A 10 5.55 8.69 -2.33
N ASN A 11 6.81 8.40 -2.70
CA ASN A 11 7.37 7.06 -2.56
C ASN A 11 7.47 6.62 -1.09
N PHE A 12 7.82 7.55 -0.19
CA PHE A 12 7.88 7.31 1.24
C PHE A 12 6.52 6.84 1.76
N PHE A 13 5.46 7.63 1.55
CA PHE A 13 4.13 7.29 2.07
C PHE A 13 3.49 6.11 1.37
N GLU A 14 3.79 5.89 0.08
CA GLU A 14 3.32 4.73 -0.68
C GLU A 14 3.64 3.44 0.08
N LEU A 15 4.91 3.22 0.44
CA LEU A 15 5.33 2.00 1.14
C LEU A 15 5.25 2.10 2.66
N PHE A 16 5.16 3.31 3.23
CA PHE A 16 4.90 3.48 4.67
C PHE A 16 3.58 2.83 5.07
N VAL A 17 2.50 3.09 4.33
CA VAL A 17 1.18 2.50 4.62
C VAL A 17 1.25 0.98 4.58
N PHE A 18 2.02 0.41 3.64
CA PHE A 18 2.20 -1.04 3.58
C PHE A 18 2.99 -1.60 4.76
N GLY A 19 4.07 -0.91 5.13
CA GLY A 19 4.96 -1.32 6.21
C GLY A 19 4.31 -1.26 7.59
N ALA A 20 3.32 -0.39 7.77
CA ALA A 20 2.61 -0.23 9.04
C ALA A 20 1.90 -1.53 9.48
N TRP A 21 1.19 -2.20 8.58
CA TRP A 21 0.38 -3.36 8.97
C TRP A 21 0.93 -4.69 8.47
N LEU A 22 1.66 -4.76 7.34
CA LEU A 22 1.97 -6.03 6.68
C LEU A 22 2.73 -7.03 7.57
N ILE A 23 3.76 -6.56 8.27
CA ILE A 23 4.68 -7.44 9.01
C ILE A 23 4.05 -7.91 10.32
N SER A 24 3.31 -7.04 11.00
CA SER A 24 2.62 -7.32 12.27
C SER A 24 1.27 -8.02 12.09
N LEU A 25 0.69 -7.99 10.89
CA LEU A 25 -0.63 -8.57 10.61
C LEU A 25 -0.76 -10.00 11.11
N GLY A 26 0.21 -10.88 10.83
CA GLY A 26 0.16 -12.26 11.28
C GLY A 26 0.08 -12.40 12.80
N GLY A 27 0.82 -11.55 13.53
CA GLY A 27 0.79 -11.48 14.98
C GLY A 27 -0.56 -11.01 15.52
N TYR A 28 -1.17 -10.00 14.90
CA TYR A 28 -2.51 -9.54 15.28
C TYR A 28 -3.59 -10.60 15.01
N LEU A 29 -3.57 -11.22 13.82
CA LEU A 29 -4.57 -12.21 13.42
C LEU A 29 -4.52 -13.47 14.31
N GLY A 30 -3.33 -14.00 14.58
CA GLY A 30 -3.18 -15.20 15.41
C GLY A 30 -3.20 -14.91 16.91
N GLY A 31 -2.61 -13.80 17.33
CA GLY A 31 -2.44 -13.43 18.74
C GLY A 31 -3.69 -12.83 19.36
N GLN A 32 -4.33 -11.84 18.70
CA GLN A 32 -5.53 -11.18 19.22
C GLN A 32 -6.83 -11.77 18.68
N LEU A 33 -6.94 -11.94 17.37
CA LEU A 33 -8.18 -12.44 16.76
C LEU A 33 -8.30 -13.97 16.80
N HIS A 34 -7.25 -14.65 17.24
CA HIS A 34 -7.19 -16.10 17.38
C HIS A 34 -7.53 -16.88 16.10
N PHE A 35 -7.21 -16.30 14.93
CA PHE A 35 -7.38 -16.99 13.66
C PHE A 35 -6.40 -18.16 13.56
N SER A 36 -6.88 -19.27 13.01
CA SER A 36 -6.05 -20.44 12.74
C SER A 36 -4.98 -20.14 11.69
N GLY A 37 -3.89 -20.91 11.67
CA GLY A 37 -2.83 -20.76 10.66
C GLY A 37 -3.35 -20.87 9.21
N SER A 38 -4.38 -21.69 8.97
CA SER A 38 -5.03 -21.78 7.65
C SER A 38 -5.75 -20.48 7.28
N GLN A 39 -6.46 -19.87 8.22
CA GLN A 39 -7.15 -18.59 8.03
C GLN A 39 -6.14 -17.46 7.75
N ILE A 40 -5.05 -17.39 8.51
CA ILE A 40 -3.96 -16.42 8.28
C ILE A 40 -3.37 -16.62 6.88
N GLY A 41 -3.09 -17.87 6.48
CA GLY A 41 -2.59 -18.18 5.13
C GLY A 41 -3.55 -17.73 4.02
N LYS A 42 -4.87 -17.91 4.21
CA LYS A 42 -5.88 -17.40 3.26
C LYS A 42 -5.86 -15.88 3.16
N VAL A 43 -5.70 -15.16 4.28
CA VAL A 43 -5.56 -13.70 4.26
C VAL A 43 -4.32 -13.29 3.46
N PHE A 44 -3.14 -13.88 3.70
CA PHE A 44 -1.94 -13.54 2.92
C PHE A 44 -2.05 -13.95 1.44
N MET A 45 -2.83 -14.97 1.09
CA MET A 45 -3.08 -15.33 -0.31
C MET A 45 -3.76 -14.20 -1.10
N THR A 46 -4.63 -13.42 -0.46
CA THR A 46 -5.33 -12.29 -1.10
C THR A 46 -4.35 -11.25 -1.66
N LEU A 47 -3.18 -11.07 -1.01
CA LEU A 47 -2.09 -10.21 -1.48
C LEU A 47 -1.61 -10.63 -2.87
N GLY A 48 -1.34 -11.93 -3.04
CA GLY A 48 -0.85 -12.49 -4.30
C GLY A 48 -1.88 -12.37 -5.41
N LEU A 49 -3.15 -12.70 -5.12
CA LEU A 49 -4.23 -12.60 -6.10
C LEU A 49 -4.43 -11.16 -6.58
N ALA A 50 -4.48 -10.20 -5.66
CA ALA A 50 -4.62 -8.79 -6.00
C ALA A 50 -3.42 -8.27 -6.81
N SER A 51 -2.20 -8.66 -6.44
CA SER A 51 -0.96 -8.27 -7.12
C SER A 51 -0.88 -8.77 -8.56
N ILE A 52 -1.50 -9.91 -8.88
CA ILE A 52 -1.47 -10.46 -10.25
C ILE A 52 -2.54 -9.77 -11.12
N ILE A 53 -3.73 -9.54 -10.57
CA ILE A 53 -4.90 -9.15 -11.37
C ILE A 53 -5.01 -7.63 -11.51
N MET A 54 -4.91 -6.90 -10.39
CA MET A 54 -5.31 -5.49 -10.35
C MET A 54 -4.34 -4.52 -11.03
N PRO A 55 -3.00 -4.71 -11.01
CA PRO A 55 -2.10 -3.82 -11.74
C PRO A 55 -2.42 -3.70 -13.23
N ALA A 56 -2.82 -4.81 -13.87
CA ALA A 56 -3.22 -4.79 -15.28
C ALA A 56 -4.51 -3.99 -15.49
N ILE A 57 -5.53 -4.23 -14.66
CA ILE A 57 -6.83 -3.54 -14.77
C ILE A 57 -6.68 -2.04 -14.54
N VAL A 58 -6.01 -1.65 -13.44
CA VAL A 58 -5.80 -0.24 -13.10
C VAL A 58 -4.88 0.44 -14.11
N GLY A 59 -3.90 -0.26 -14.66
CA GLY A 59 -3.07 0.24 -15.76
C GLY A 59 -3.91 0.65 -16.97
N ILE A 60 -4.82 -0.23 -17.43
CA ILE A 60 -5.74 0.08 -18.54
C ILE A 60 -6.60 1.32 -18.21
N ILE A 61 -7.05 1.44 -16.96
CA ILE A 61 -7.86 2.59 -16.52
C ILE A 61 -7.06 3.89 -16.54
N ALA A 62 -5.82 3.85 -16.05
CA ALA A 62 -4.91 5.00 -16.05
C ALA A 62 -4.55 5.48 -17.47
N ASP A 63 -4.49 4.54 -18.42
CA ASP A 63 -4.11 4.86 -19.80
C ASP A 63 -5.29 5.41 -20.62
N LYS A 64 -6.52 4.93 -20.37
CA LYS A 64 -7.67 5.21 -21.26
C LYS A 64 -8.75 6.11 -20.66
N TYR A 65 -8.98 6.05 -19.35
CA TYR A 65 -10.20 6.60 -18.76
C TYR A 65 -9.94 7.73 -17.76
N LEU A 66 -8.85 7.67 -16.99
CA LEU A 66 -8.57 8.63 -15.91
C LEU A 66 -7.09 8.98 -15.85
N ASN A 67 -6.79 10.25 -15.55
CA ASN A 67 -5.42 10.68 -15.28
C ASN A 67 -4.83 9.88 -14.10
N ALA A 68 -3.65 9.27 -14.33
CA ALA A 68 -2.96 8.44 -13.35
C ALA A 68 -2.84 9.08 -11.95
N GLN A 69 -2.56 10.38 -11.86
CA GLN A 69 -2.46 11.12 -10.59
C GLN A 69 -3.79 11.14 -9.81
N LYS A 70 -4.92 11.34 -10.52
CA LYS A 70 -6.26 11.35 -9.91
C LYS A 70 -6.68 9.95 -9.50
N LEU A 71 -6.39 8.96 -10.34
CA LEU A 71 -6.67 7.56 -10.04
C LEU A 71 -5.90 7.09 -8.81
N LEU A 72 -4.60 7.43 -8.71
CA LEU A 72 -3.77 7.14 -7.55
C LEU A 72 -4.39 7.72 -6.26
N GLY A 73 -4.78 9.00 -6.28
CA GLY A 73 -5.45 9.63 -5.14
C GLY A 73 -6.76 8.95 -4.75
N LEU A 74 -7.59 8.58 -5.74
CA LEU A 74 -8.84 7.86 -5.49
C LEU A 74 -8.60 6.49 -4.84
N LEU A 75 -7.63 5.73 -5.33
CA LEU A 75 -7.30 4.40 -4.80
C LEU A 75 -6.83 4.48 -3.35
N HIS A 76 -6.03 5.49 -2.97
CA HIS A 76 -5.63 5.68 -1.57
C HIS A 76 -6.77 6.12 -0.67
N ILE A 77 -7.69 6.96 -1.15
CA ILE A 77 -8.88 7.35 -0.36
C ILE A 77 -9.76 6.13 -0.10
N LEU A 78 -9.99 5.30 -1.13
CA LEU A 78 -10.71 4.05 -0.97
C LEU A 78 -9.97 3.09 -0.03
N GLY A 79 -8.65 2.96 -0.20
CA GLY A 79 -7.79 2.16 0.65
C GLY A 79 -7.85 2.56 2.12
N ALA A 80 -7.82 3.87 2.42
CA ALA A 80 -7.98 4.39 3.76
C ALA A 80 -9.35 4.04 4.36
N GLY A 81 -10.42 4.10 3.54
CA GLY A 81 -11.75 3.65 3.97
C GLY A 81 -11.78 2.16 4.33
N PHE A 82 -11.14 1.31 3.53
CA PHE A 82 -11.04 -0.11 3.85
C PHE A 82 -10.23 -0.36 5.12
N LEU A 83 -9.06 0.26 5.30
CA LEU A 83 -8.22 0.07 6.49
C LEU A 83 -8.93 0.55 7.76
N PHE A 84 -9.60 1.71 7.69
CA PHE A 84 -10.40 2.21 8.80
C PHE A 84 -11.51 1.23 9.19
N TYR A 85 -12.21 0.66 8.22
CA TYR A 85 -13.25 -0.33 8.52
C TYR A 85 -12.64 -1.67 9.00
N LEU A 86 -11.51 -2.09 8.45
CA LEU A 86 -10.79 -3.30 8.83
C LEU A 86 -10.38 -3.29 10.31
N SER A 87 -10.05 -2.12 10.86
CA SER A 87 -9.72 -1.94 12.28
C SER A 87 -10.87 -2.31 13.24
N GLN A 88 -12.11 -2.36 12.75
CA GLN A 88 -13.30 -2.65 13.56
C GLN A 88 -13.75 -4.12 13.45
N ILE A 89 -13.11 -4.91 12.58
CA ILE A 89 -13.53 -6.28 12.27
C ILE A 89 -12.72 -7.28 13.08
N THR A 90 -13.44 -8.22 13.68
CA THR A 90 -12.86 -9.29 14.51
C THR A 90 -13.16 -10.69 14.00
N ASP A 91 -14.13 -10.88 13.09
CA ASP A 91 -14.46 -12.17 12.51
C ASP A 91 -13.71 -12.44 11.20
N PHE A 92 -13.44 -13.72 10.93
CA PHE A 92 -12.60 -14.12 9.79
C PHE A 92 -13.22 -13.77 8.43
N ASP A 93 -14.49 -14.08 8.21
CA ASP A 93 -15.10 -13.97 6.88
C ASP A 93 -15.17 -12.50 6.45
N SER A 94 -15.59 -11.60 7.34
CA SER A 94 -15.58 -10.16 7.07
C SER A 94 -14.16 -9.64 6.88
N PHE A 95 -13.21 -10.07 7.72
CA PHE A 95 -11.82 -9.61 7.61
C PHE A 95 -11.23 -9.98 6.25
N PHE A 96 -11.44 -11.22 5.82
CA PHE A 96 -10.95 -11.74 4.54
C PHE A 96 -11.45 -10.91 3.35
N TRP A 97 -12.75 -10.61 3.28
CA TRP A 97 -13.30 -9.87 2.14
C TRP A 97 -12.90 -8.39 2.15
N ILE A 98 -12.81 -7.78 3.32
CA ILE A 98 -12.45 -6.37 3.44
C ILE A 98 -10.97 -6.15 3.16
N ILE A 99 -10.07 -6.99 3.68
CA ILE A 99 -8.65 -6.88 3.35
C ILE A 99 -8.39 -7.22 1.89
N PHE A 100 -9.14 -8.15 1.29
CA PHE A 100 -9.04 -8.42 -0.13
C PHE A 100 -9.46 -7.20 -0.96
N GLY A 101 -10.57 -6.55 -0.60
CA GLY A 101 -11.00 -5.29 -1.22
C GLY A 101 -9.96 -4.17 -1.13
N TYR A 102 -9.36 -3.99 0.06
CA TYR A 102 -8.23 -3.08 0.26
C TYR A 102 -7.06 -3.43 -0.68
N LEU A 103 -6.67 -4.69 -0.76
CA LEU A 103 -5.55 -5.13 -1.58
C LEU A 103 -5.84 -4.95 -3.07
N MET A 104 -7.09 -5.11 -3.51
CA MET A 104 -7.47 -4.84 -4.89
C MET A 104 -7.27 -3.37 -5.28
N VAL A 105 -7.45 -2.43 -4.34
CA VAL A 105 -7.22 -1.01 -4.60
C VAL A 105 -5.77 -0.58 -4.36
N TYR A 106 -5.08 -1.18 -3.39
CA TYR A 106 -3.74 -0.78 -2.99
C TYR A 106 -2.61 -1.44 -3.80
N MET A 107 -2.66 -2.74 -4.13
CA MET A 107 -1.61 -3.38 -4.93
C MET A 107 -1.28 -2.68 -6.28
N PRO A 108 -2.25 -2.18 -7.06
CA PRO A 108 -1.94 -1.45 -8.28
C PRO A 108 -1.32 -0.07 -8.07
N THR A 109 -1.43 0.55 -6.87
CA THR A 109 -0.89 1.89 -6.62
C THR A 109 0.62 1.92 -6.69
N ILE A 110 1.30 0.84 -6.31
CA ILE A 110 2.77 0.77 -6.34
C ILE A 110 3.30 0.99 -7.76
N GLY A 111 2.71 0.30 -8.75
CA GLY A 111 3.07 0.46 -10.16
C GLY A 111 2.66 1.84 -10.69
N LEU A 112 1.46 2.29 -10.33
CA LEU A 112 0.90 3.57 -10.77
C LEU A 112 1.70 4.77 -10.22
N ALA A 113 2.15 4.72 -8.97
CA ALA A 113 2.99 5.75 -8.33
C ALA A 113 4.35 5.87 -9.04
N ASN A 114 4.94 4.75 -9.46
CA ASN A 114 6.15 4.74 -10.28
C ASN A 114 5.89 5.39 -11.65
N ALA A 115 4.81 5.00 -12.33
CA ALA A 115 4.42 5.57 -13.63
C ALA A 115 4.17 7.09 -13.53
N VAL A 116 3.46 7.54 -12.50
CA VAL A 116 3.26 8.97 -12.20
C VAL A 116 4.60 9.68 -11.96
N SER A 117 5.50 9.06 -11.19
CA SER A 117 6.83 9.63 -10.92
C SER A 117 7.65 9.79 -12.19
N TYR A 118 7.66 8.77 -13.06
CA TYR A 118 8.33 8.82 -14.36
C TYR A 118 7.77 9.92 -15.25
N SER A 119 6.45 9.98 -15.39
CA SER A 119 5.78 11.00 -16.21
C SER A 119 6.10 12.42 -15.72
N VAL A 120 6.09 12.65 -14.41
CA VAL A 120 6.43 13.96 -13.82
C VAL A 120 7.90 14.31 -14.06
N LEU A 121 8.83 13.35 -13.91
CA LEU A 121 10.25 13.59 -14.15
C LEU A 121 10.52 13.91 -15.63
N GLU A 122 9.88 13.18 -16.55
CA GLU A 122 10.00 13.38 -17.99
C GLU A 122 9.49 14.75 -18.42
N GLN A 123 8.29 15.14 -17.95
CA GLN A 123 7.70 16.46 -18.21
C GLN A 123 8.60 17.61 -17.74
N ASN A 124 9.42 17.37 -16.73
CA ASN A 124 10.36 18.35 -16.19
C ASN A 124 11.80 18.17 -16.71
N LYS A 125 12.00 17.39 -17.78
CA LYS A 125 13.28 17.19 -18.49
C LYS A 125 14.40 16.62 -17.60
N PHE A 126 14.06 15.80 -16.62
CA PHE A 126 15.04 15.09 -15.81
C PHE A 126 15.47 13.76 -16.46
N ASP A 127 16.72 13.36 -16.21
CA ASP A 127 17.22 12.02 -16.52
C ASP A 127 16.61 11.01 -15.52
N ILE A 128 15.58 10.29 -15.96
CA ILE A 128 14.83 9.34 -15.11
C ILE A 128 15.75 8.27 -14.54
N ILE A 129 16.69 7.75 -15.34
CA ILE A 129 17.58 6.65 -14.94
C ILE A 129 18.47 7.08 -13.78
N LYS A 130 18.92 8.35 -13.76
CA LYS A 130 19.73 8.87 -12.66
C LYS A 130 18.90 9.34 -11.47
N VAL A 131 17.76 9.97 -11.71
CA VAL A 131 17.02 10.71 -10.68
C VAL A 131 16.03 9.83 -9.93
N PHE A 132 15.39 8.87 -10.59
CA PHE A 132 14.36 8.06 -9.96
C PHE A 132 14.88 7.05 -8.93
N PRO A 133 16.00 6.32 -9.15
CA PRO A 133 16.45 5.33 -8.17
C PRO A 133 16.67 5.90 -6.76
N PRO A 134 17.37 7.05 -6.58
CA PRO A 134 17.48 7.67 -5.25
C PRO A 134 16.13 8.08 -4.63
N ILE A 135 15.15 8.48 -5.45
CA ILE A 135 13.79 8.80 -4.98
C ILE A 135 13.09 7.54 -4.48
N ARG A 136 13.18 6.44 -5.24
CA ARG A 136 12.52 5.17 -4.93
C ARG A 136 13.01 4.55 -3.62
N VAL A 137 14.30 4.72 -3.27
CA VAL A 137 14.87 4.23 -2.01
C VAL A 137 14.09 4.74 -0.79
N TRP A 138 13.52 5.95 -0.86
CA TRP A 138 12.71 6.50 0.22
C TRP A 138 11.44 5.72 0.50
N GLY A 139 10.92 4.94 -0.46
CA GLY A 139 9.83 4.00 -0.18
C GLY A 139 10.26 2.89 0.76
N THR A 140 11.42 2.27 0.52
CA THR A 140 11.97 1.26 1.44
C THR A 140 12.21 1.85 2.83
N ILE A 141 12.71 3.09 2.89
CA ILE A 141 12.87 3.81 4.17
C ILE A 141 11.51 4.01 4.84
N GLY A 142 10.49 4.45 4.10
CA GLY A 142 9.13 4.60 4.62
C GLY A 142 8.57 3.32 5.20
N PHE A 143 8.77 2.19 4.51
CA PHE A 143 8.38 0.87 4.99
C PHE A 143 9.03 0.51 6.33
N ILE A 144 10.35 0.69 6.45
CA ILE A 144 11.11 0.38 7.68
C ILE A 144 10.69 1.31 8.82
N VAL A 145 10.52 2.60 8.55
CA VAL A 145 10.09 3.58 9.56
C VAL A 145 8.69 3.24 10.08
N ALA A 146 7.76 2.85 9.20
CA ALA A 146 6.43 2.42 9.62
C ALA A 146 6.49 1.18 10.51
N LEU A 147 7.29 0.18 10.13
CA LEU A 147 7.50 -1.04 10.93
C LEU A 147 7.98 -0.70 12.34
N TRP A 148 9.03 0.12 12.46
CA TRP A 148 9.57 0.51 13.78
C TRP A 148 8.60 1.36 14.58
N MET A 149 7.85 2.24 13.93
CA MET A 149 6.83 3.04 14.60
C MET A 149 5.77 2.15 15.25
N ILE A 150 5.27 1.14 14.53
CA ILE A 150 4.26 0.20 15.03
C ILE A 150 4.81 -0.68 16.16
N ASP A 151 6.08 -1.07 16.07
CA ASP A 151 6.77 -1.80 17.14
C ASP A 151 6.94 -0.96 18.41
N PHE A 152 7.51 0.25 18.29
CA PHE A 152 7.75 1.14 19.44
C PHE A 152 6.46 1.64 20.11
N LEU A 153 5.37 1.75 19.37
CA LEU A 153 4.05 2.11 19.92
C LEU A 153 3.32 0.90 20.54
N GLY A 154 3.86 -0.32 20.40
CA GLY A 154 3.23 -1.55 20.90
C GLY A 154 1.96 -1.93 20.14
N TRP A 155 1.84 -1.52 18.88
CA TRP A 155 0.64 -1.75 18.05
C TRP A 155 0.71 -3.02 17.20
N THR A 156 1.79 -3.80 17.32
CA THR A 156 2.02 -5.04 16.54
C THR A 156 0.93 -6.09 16.69
N GLN A 157 0.22 -6.06 17.82
CA GLN A 157 -0.94 -6.91 18.09
C GLN A 157 -2.16 -6.06 18.41
N SER A 158 -2.40 -4.97 17.67
CA SER A 158 -3.54 -4.09 17.86
C SER A 158 -4.14 -3.70 16.51
N ALA A 159 -5.43 -3.36 16.52
CA ALA A 159 -6.10 -2.76 15.37
C ALA A 159 -5.53 -1.38 15.00
N ASN A 160 -4.78 -0.73 15.89
CA ASN A 160 -4.14 0.58 15.67
C ASN A 160 -3.02 0.56 14.60
N GLN A 161 -2.65 -0.61 14.07
CA GLN A 161 -1.71 -0.72 12.97
C GLN A 161 -2.30 -0.34 11.59
N PHE A 162 -3.63 -0.24 11.49
CA PHE A 162 -4.36 0.07 10.27
C PHE A 162 -4.65 1.57 10.12
#